data_AF-F4QGL4-F1
#
_entry.id   AF-F4QGL4-F1
#
_cell.length_a   1.000
_cell.length_b   1.000
_cell.length_c   1.000
_cell.angle_alpha   90.00
_cell.angle_beta   90.00
_cell.angle_gamma   90.00
#
_symmetry.space_group_name_H-M   'P 1'
#
loop_
_entity.id
_entity.type
_entity.pdbx_description
1 polymer ?
#
loop_
_entity_poly.entity_id
_entity_poly.type
_entity_poly.pdbx_seq_one_letter_code
_entity_poly.pdbx_strand_id
1 'polypeptide(L)'
;MIVETSTHVVRSVLSVLLTVYKMDNREDSDVALDVIEFIALRMREHEDHQVAEMGSFVRACLIGYLNGRLSYEAAHERLVAAALYAPLGHICLREAFRCGSSGGSSGGSGRP
;
A
#
# COMPACT_ATOMS: atom_id res chain seq x y z
N MET A 1 22.72 -12.59 4.98
CA MET A 1 21.80 -12.42 3.83
C MET A 1 20.41 -12.84 4.28
N ILE A 2 19.63 -11.92 4.85
CA ILE A 2 18.26 -12.19 5.37
C ILE A 2 17.28 -11.10 4.89
N VAL A 3 17.77 -9.87 4.70
CA VAL A 3 16.98 -8.70 4.28
C VAL A 3 16.46 -8.83 2.84
N GLU A 4 17.31 -9.32 1.92
CA GLU A 4 16.97 -9.45 0.49
C GLU A 4 15.79 -10.42 0.28
N THR A 5 15.80 -11.54 1.00
CA THR A 5 14.73 -12.55 0.97
C THR A 5 13.41 -11.97 1.49
N SER A 6 13.45 -11.14 2.53
CA SER A 6 12.25 -10.50 3.10
C SER A 6 11.59 -9.55 2.10
N THR A 7 12.38 -8.73 1.39
CA THR A 7 11.85 -7.79 0.39
C THR A 7 11.21 -8.50 -0.80
N HIS A 8 11.86 -9.54 -1.35
CA HIS A 8 11.29 -10.33 -2.45
C HIS A 8 9.99 -11.01 -2.03
N VAL A 9 9.93 -11.60 -0.83
CA VAL A 9 8.71 -12.22 -0.30
C VAL A 9 7.58 -11.20 -0.17
N VAL A 10 7.84 -10.01 0.39
CA VAL A 10 6.83 -8.94 0.51
C VAL A 10 6.29 -8.54 -0.85
N ARG A 11 7.17 -8.32 -1.83
CA ARG A 11 6.76 -7.96 -3.20
C ARG A 11 5.90 -9.05 -3.82
N SER A 12 6.30 -10.31 -3.70
CA SER A 12 5.56 -11.45 -4.25
C SER A 12 4.18 -11.61 -3.62
N VAL A 13 4.07 -11.57 -2.29
CA VAL A 13 2.78 -11.70 -1.59
C VAL A 13 1.84 -10.58 -2.00
N LEU A 14 2.32 -9.33 -1.98
CA LEU A 14 1.49 -8.18 -2.36
C LEU A 14 1.12 -8.17 -3.85
N SER A 15 1.96 -8.70 -4.74
CA SER A 15 1.59 -8.88 -6.15
C SER A 15 0.42 -9.85 -6.30
N VAL A 16 0.46 -10.97 -5.58
CA VAL A 16 -0.61 -11.98 -5.60
C VAL A 16 -1.90 -11.38 -5.07
N LEU A 17 -1.86 -10.78 -3.87
CA LEU A 17 -3.05 -10.18 -3.26
C LEU A 17 -3.65 -9.07 -4.14
N LEU A 18 -2.83 -8.19 -4.71
CA LEU A 18 -3.32 -7.12 -5.59
C LEU A 18 -3.95 -7.67 -6.88
N THR A 19 -3.40 -8.76 -7.43
CA THR A 19 -3.97 -9.45 -8.60
C THR A 19 -5.31 -10.08 -8.25
N VAL A 20 -5.40 -10.81 -7.14
CA VAL A 20 -6.64 -11.44 -6.67
C VAL A 20 -7.71 -10.37 -6.40
N TYR A 21 -7.35 -9.27 -5.76
CA TYR A 21 -8.25 -8.14 -5.51
C TYR A 21 -8.84 -7.58 -6.81
N LYS A 22 -8.03 -7.45 -7.88
CA LYS A 22 -8.53 -6.99 -9.19
C LYS A 22 -9.50 -7.97 -9.82
N MET A 23 -9.25 -9.28 -9.67
CA MET A 23 -10.12 -10.31 -10.24
C MET A 23 -11.45 -10.41 -9.50
N ASP A 24 -11.45 -10.23 -8.18
CA ASP A 24 -12.66 -10.22 -7.37
C ASP A 24 -13.52 -8.97 -7.66
N ASN A 25 -12.87 -7.84 -7.98
CA ASN A 25 -13.51 -6.60 -8.45
C ASN A 25 -14.59 -6.05 -7.49
N ARG A 26 -14.46 -6.33 -6.19
CA ARG A 26 -15.35 -5.86 -5.12
C ARG A 26 -14.57 -4.95 -4.18
N GLU A 27 -15.15 -3.80 -3.83
CA GLU A 27 -14.52 -2.82 -2.94
C GLU A 27 -14.32 -3.40 -1.52
N ASP A 28 -15.29 -4.17 -1.02
CA ASP A 28 -15.27 -4.86 0.27
C ASP A 28 -14.77 -6.31 0.17
N SER A 29 -13.82 -6.58 -0.72
CA SER A 29 -13.21 -7.91 -0.84
C SER A 29 -12.46 -8.29 0.45
N ASP A 30 -12.58 -9.55 0.88
CA ASP A 30 -11.79 -10.14 1.98
C ASP A 30 -10.28 -9.93 1.76
N VAL A 31 -9.85 -9.85 0.49
CA VAL A 31 -8.45 -9.58 0.12
C VAL A 31 -7.97 -8.23 0.61
N ALA A 32 -8.84 -7.23 0.73
CA ALA A 32 -8.45 -5.95 1.33
C ALA A 32 -8.09 -6.12 2.81
N LEU A 33 -8.80 -6.99 3.54
CA LEU A 33 -8.47 -7.33 4.91
C LEU A 33 -7.17 -8.13 4.98
N ASP A 34 -6.95 -9.07 4.06
CA ASP A 34 -5.70 -9.84 3.99
C ASP A 34 -4.47 -8.94 3.81
N VAL A 35 -4.57 -7.89 2.97
CA VAL A 35 -3.48 -6.91 2.79
C VAL A 35 -3.25 -6.10 4.07
N ILE A 36 -4.33 -5.67 4.73
CA ILE A 36 -4.25 -4.92 6.00
C ILE A 36 -3.60 -5.79 7.07
N GLU A 37 -4.05 -7.03 7.23
CA GLU A 37 -3.51 -8.00 8.19
C GLU A 37 -2.03 -8.27 7.91
N PHE A 38 -1.67 -8.52 6.65
CA PHE A 38 -0.29 -8.76 6.25
C PHE A 38 0.65 -7.60 6.65
N ILE A 39 0.20 -6.35 6.53
CA ILE A 39 0.99 -5.18 6.92
C ILE A 39 0.95 -4.98 8.44
N ALA A 40 -0.21 -5.16 9.08
CA ALA A 40 -0.36 -5.02 10.52
C ALA A 40 0.52 -5.99 11.31
N LEU A 41 0.64 -7.25 10.87
CA LEU A 41 1.53 -8.25 11.48
C LEU A 41 3.01 -7.86 11.47
N ARG A 42 3.39 -6.88 10.65
CA ARG A 42 4.75 -6.36 10.53
C ARG A 42 4.96 -5.09 11.36
N MET A 43 3.90 -4.49 11.87
CA MET A 43 4.00 -3.28 12.69
C MET A 43 4.68 -3.59 14.02
N ARG A 44 5.58 -2.69 14.44
CA ARG A 44 6.28 -2.79 15.73
C ARG A 44 5.34 -2.63 16.92
N GLU A 45 4.34 -1.76 16.77
CA GLU A 45 3.35 -1.39 17.78
C GLU A 45 1.96 -1.42 17.14
N HIS A 46 0.94 -1.79 17.92
CA HIS A 46 -0.43 -2.00 17.44
C HIS A 46 -1.42 -1.08 18.14
N GLU A 47 -1.05 0.18 18.34
CA GLU A 47 -1.99 1.17 18.88
C GLU A 47 -3.12 1.40 17.87
N ASP A 48 -4.36 1.44 18.35
CA ASP A 48 -5.58 1.46 17.52
C ASP A 48 -5.52 2.53 16.41
N HIS A 49 -5.03 3.73 16.73
CA HIS A 49 -4.93 4.82 15.77
C HIS A 49 -3.91 4.55 14.65
N GLN A 50 -2.80 3.86 14.95
CA GLN A 50 -1.76 3.53 13.97
C GLN A 50 -2.29 2.48 12.98
N VAL A 51 -3.00 1.47 13.51
CA VAL A 51 -3.65 0.42 12.71
C VAL A 51 -4.77 1.04 11.86
N ALA A 52 -5.56 1.96 12.41
CA ALA A 52 -6.61 2.66 11.67
C ALA A 52 -6.07 3.53 10.52
N GLU A 53 -4.98 4.28 10.73
CA GLU A 53 -4.34 5.09 9.67
C GLU A 53 -3.77 4.21 8.55
N MET A 54 -3.09 3.12 8.93
CA MET A 54 -2.57 2.12 7.97
C MET A 54 -3.70 1.46 7.17
N GLY A 55 -4.77 1.02 7.83
CA GLY A 55 -5.92 0.41 7.17
C GLY A 55 -6.60 1.38 6.18
N SER A 56 -6.71 2.65 6.55
CA SER A 56 -7.25 3.70 5.68
C SER A 56 -6.37 3.93 4.44
N PHE A 57 -5.05 3.95 4.61
CA PHE A 57 -4.10 4.06 3.50
C PHE A 57 -4.20 2.88 2.53
N VAL A 58 -4.24 1.64 3.05
CA VAL A 58 -4.36 0.43 2.24
C VAL A 58 -5.65 0.47 1.42
N ARG A 59 -6.80 0.75 2.06
CA ARG A 59 -8.09 0.87 1.37
C ARG A 59 -8.07 1.95 0.30
N ALA A 60 -7.48 3.11 0.58
CA ALA A 60 -7.35 4.17 -0.42
C ALA A 60 -6.53 3.74 -1.64
N CYS A 61 -5.46 2.97 -1.44
CA CYS A 61 -4.65 2.42 -2.54
C CYS A 61 -5.43 1.41 -3.37
N LEU A 62 -6.13 0.47 -2.71
CA LEU A 62 -6.90 -0.58 -3.37
C LEU A 62 -8.10 -0.01 -4.15
N ILE A 63 -8.88 0.88 -3.55
CA ILE A 63 -10.01 1.56 -4.22
C ILE A 63 -9.49 2.44 -5.37
N GLY A 64 -8.38 3.15 -5.16
CA GLY A 64 -7.73 3.94 -6.20
C GLY A 64 -7.32 3.09 -7.40
N TYR A 65 -6.77 1.90 -7.16
CA TYR A 65 -6.41 0.95 -8.20
C TYR A 65 -7.65 0.35 -8.89
N LEU A 66 -8.68 -0.03 -8.12
CA LEU A 66 -9.91 -0.61 -8.66
C LEU A 66 -10.57 0.36 -9.64
N ASN A 67 -10.69 1.62 -9.24
CA ASN A 67 -11.29 2.72 -10.00
C ASN A 67 -10.36 3.32 -11.07
N GLY A 68 -9.18 2.75 -11.29
CA GLY A 68 -8.23 3.20 -12.34
C GLY A 68 -7.54 4.54 -12.04
N ARG A 69 -7.67 5.09 -10.84
CA ARG A 69 -6.95 6.29 -10.39
C ARG A 69 -5.48 6.02 -10.06
N LEU A 70 -5.15 4.77 -9.75
CA LEU A 70 -3.78 4.28 -9.57
C LEU A 70 -3.50 3.17 -10.57
N SER A 71 -2.30 3.17 -11.15
CA SER A 71 -1.81 2.01 -11.91
C SER A 71 -1.53 0.84 -10.96
N TYR A 72 -1.45 -0.37 -11.50
CA TYR A 72 -1.03 -1.55 -10.74
C TYR A 72 0.33 -1.32 -10.06
N GLU A 73 1.30 -0.79 -10.82
CA GLU A 73 2.65 -0.49 -10.32
C GLU A 73 2.61 0.50 -9.16
N ALA A 74 1.88 1.61 -9.29
CA ALA A 74 1.78 2.62 -8.24
C ALA A 74 1.11 2.08 -6.97
N ALA A 75 0.04 1.28 -7.10
CA ALA A 75 -0.60 0.65 -5.95
C ALA A 75 0.32 -0.40 -5.30
N HIS A 76 1.00 -1.22 -6.10
CA HIS A 76 1.94 -2.23 -5.62
C HIS A 76 3.10 -1.62 -4.85
N GLU A 77 3.76 -0.59 -5.40
CA GLU A 77 4.88 0.08 -4.75
C GLU A 77 4.49 0.73 -3.42
N ARG A 78 3.31 1.37 -3.38
CA ARG A 78 2.78 1.97 -2.15
C ARG A 78 2.54 0.94 -1.05
N LEU A 79 1.94 -0.20 -1.39
CA LEU A 79 1.69 -1.27 -0.44
C LEU A 79 2.99 -1.95 0.01
N VAL A 80 3.95 -2.15 -0.91
CA VAL A 80 5.28 -2.69 -0.58
C VAL A 80 6.02 -1.74 0.36
N ALA A 81 6.01 -0.44 0.09
CA ALA A 81 6.62 0.55 0.96
C ALA A 81 5.97 0.50 2.37
N ALA A 82 4.65 0.47 2.46
CA ALA A 82 3.97 0.33 3.75
C ALA A 82 4.41 -0.94 4.51
N ALA A 83 4.49 -2.09 3.84
CA ALA A 83 4.91 -3.35 4.45
C ALA A 83 6.38 -3.38 4.90
N LEU A 84 7.26 -2.63 4.22
CA LEU A 84 8.69 -2.54 4.56
C LEU A 84 8.97 -1.53 5.68
N TYR A 85 8.15 -0.48 5.78
CA TYR A 85 8.30 0.57 6.80
C TYR A 85 7.52 0.27 8.10
N ALA A 86 6.49 -0.58 8.06
CA ALA A 86 5.73 -1.01 9.23
C ALA A 86 6.61 -1.49 10.43
N PRO A 87 7.67 -2.30 10.22
CA PRO A 87 8.57 -2.72 11.31
C PRO A 87 9.39 -1.59 11.95
N LEU A 88 9.58 -0.47 11.23
CA LEU A 88 10.39 0.66 11.70
C LEU A 88 9.61 1.57 12.66
N GLY A 89 8.28 1.43 12.70
CA GLY A 89 7.38 2.20 13.54
C GLY A 89 6.55 3.20 12.74
N HIS A 90 5.52 3.72 13.40
CA HIS A 90 4.46 4.52 12.77
C HIS A 90 4.97 5.79 12.07
N ILE A 91 6.01 6.45 12.60
CA ILE A 91 6.58 7.66 12.00
C ILE A 91 7.13 7.36 10.59
N CYS A 92 7.97 6.33 10.47
CA CYS A 92 8.54 5.88 9.20
C CYS A 92 7.42 5.40 8.24
N LEU A 93 6.42 4.70 8.77
CA LEU A 93 5.26 4.25 7.99
C LEU A 93 4.47 5.44 7.40
N ARG A 94 4.27 6.52 8.16
CA ARG A 94 3.60 7.74 7.65
C ARG A 94 4.41 8.46 6.58
N GLU A 95 5.74 8.42 6.64
CA GLU A 95 6.57 8.95 5.56
C GLU A 95 6.36 8.20 4.25
N ALA A 96 6.23 6.87 4.31
CA ALA A 96 5.89 6.07 3.13
C ALA A 96 4.54 6.47 2.51
N PHE A 97 3.54 6.80 3.35
CA PHE A 97 2.23 7.26 2.87
C PHE A 97 2.32 8.61 2.14
N ARG A 98 3.17 9.51 2.63
CA ARG A 98 3.38 10.84 2.04
C ARG A 98 4.16 10.77 0.73
N CYS A 99 5.24 10.00 0.68
CA CYS A 99 6.04 9.83 -0.54
C CYS A 99 5.23 9.21 -1.70
N GLY A 100 4.30 8.30 -1.40
CA GLY A 100 3.40 7.73 -2.40
C GLY A 100 2.41 8.75 -2.99
N SER A 101 2.08 9.83 -2.30
CA SER A 101 1.03 10.78 -2.68
C SER A 101 1.44 11.81 -3.75
N SER A 102 2.73 11.89 -4.09
CA SER A 102 3.30 12.94 -4.96
C SER A 102 3.13 12.72 -6.48
N GLY A 103 2.40 11.68 -6.91
CA GLY A 103 2.25 11.30 -8.32
C GLY A 103 1.16 12.04 -9.10
N GLY A 104 0.93 13.32 -8.84
CA GLY A 104 -0.18 14.08 -9.44
C GLY A 104 0.15 15.55 -9.68
N SER A 105 1.10 15.85 -10.57
CA SER A 105 1.21 17.14 -11.26
C SER A 105 2.08 17.02 -12.51
N SER A 106 1.45 16.63 -13.61
CA SER A 106 1.96 16.85 -14.97
C SER A 106 0.77 17.21 -15.84
N GLY A 107 0.54 18.50 -16.09
CA GLY A 107 -0.57 18.94 -16.93
C GLY A 107 -0.94 20.41 -16.78
N GLY A 108 -0.09 21.30 -17.28
CA GLY A 108 -0.34 22.74 -17.38
C GLY A 108 0.36 23.33 -18.59
N SER A 109 -0.15 22.97 -19.77
CA SER A 109 0.23 23.52 -21.08
C SER A 109 -0.11 25.02 -21.17
N GLY A 110 0.81 25.79 -21.77
CA GLY A 110 0.45 26.84 -22.72
C GLY A 110 0.18 28.26 -22.20
N ARG A 111 1.23 29.10 -22.30
CA ARG A 111 1.27 30.47 -22.88
C ARG A 111 0.41 31.59 -22.24
N PRO A 112 0.73 32.89 -22.44
CA PRO A 112 1.16 33.58 -23.68
C PRO A 112 2.67 33.68 -23.90
#